data_AF-V4HNY3-F1
#
_entry.id   AF-V4HNY3-F1
#
_cell.length_a   1.000
_cell.length_b   1.000
_cell.length_c   1.000
_cell.angle_alpha   90.00
_cell.angle_beta   90.00
_cell.angle_gamma   90.00
#
_symmetry.space_group_name_H-M   'P 1'
#
loop_
_entity.id
_entity.type
_entity.pdbx_description
1 polymer ?
#
loop_
_entity_poly.entity_id
_entity_poly.type
_entity_poly.pdbx_seq_one_letter_code
_entity_poly.pdbx_strand_id
1 'polypeptide(L)'
;MFLVCQTSITKQLNINESVVGYLIAQIRPTIFLPLIEYSQSMIEREKIKDVLPVFLEYKDHSDSDITDRITHHGLSFGEAERISAFLPSAFCRIVLGDKLELDFPNTYKVEGKEGEYAYSEEPIYKLAIDIASEIYHNEPELADIFNSIVTRSAEFNAVNQALNKGSEITGGSLQATTYFGYKTLGKKRSLLSRIFG
;
A
#
# COMPACT_ATOMS: atom_id res chain seq x y z
N MET A 1 16.30 13.20 -7.72
CA MET A 1 16.66 12.02 -6.90
C MET A 1 15.45 11.10 -6.94
N PHE A 2 15.54 9.98 -7.66
CA PHE A 2 14.40 9.07 -7.83
C PHE A 2 14.19 8.35 -6.49
N LEU A 3 13.01 8.46 -5.90
CA LEU A 3 12.61 7.54 -4.83
C LEU A 3 12.35 6.21 -5.55
N VAL A 4 13.26 5.26 -5.37
CA VAL A 4 13.16 3.93 -5.97
C VAL A 4 12.58 3.02 -4.91
N CYS A 5 11.81 2.03 -5.31
CA CYS A 5 11.33 0.98 -4.43
C CYS A 5 11.75 -0.37 -5.02
N GLN A 6 12.23 -1.31 -4.18
CA GLN A 6 12.73 -2.60 -4.65
C GLN A 6 12.07 -3.77 -3.92
N THR A 7 11.75 -4.82 -4.68
CA THR A 7 11.34 -6.15 -4.22
C THR A 7 11.82 -7.20 -5.23
N SER A 8 11.85 -8.46 -4.82
CA SER A 8 12.27 -9.61 -5.64
C SER A 8 11.37 -10.82 -5.36
N ILE A 9 11.31 -11.76 -6.31
CA ILE A 9 10.55 -13.02 -6.17
C ILE A 9 11.51 -14.12 -5.74
N THR A 10 11.11 -14.87 -4.71
CA THR A 10 11.79 -16.09 -4.28
C THR A 10 10.83 -17.27 -4.39
N LYS A 11 11.24 -18.34 -5.09
CA LYS A 11 10.51 -19.61 -5.12
C LYS A 11 10.93 -20.42 -3.88
N GLN A 12 10.06 -20.50 -2.87
CA GLN A 12 10.23 -21.48 -1.80
C GLN A 12 9.56 -22.77 -2.23
N LEU A 13 10.36 -23.84 -2.38
CA LEU A 13 9.84 -25.20 -2.48
C LEU A 13 9.43 -25.66 -1.08
N ASN A 14 8.14 -25.76 -0.80
CA ASN A 14 7.67 -26.58 0.31
C ASN A 14 6.28 -27.17 0.02
N ILE A 15 6.17 -28.49 0.24
CA ILE A 15 5.01 -29.33 -0.03
C ILE A 15 4.39 -29.73 1.32
N ASN A 16 3.07 -29.54 1.47
CA ASN A 16 2.11 -30.08 2.48
C ASN A 16 2.31 -29.65 3.96
N GLU A 17 1.29 -29.45 4.81
CA GLU A 17 -0.05 -30.05 4.97
C GLU A 17 -1.14 -29.04 5.45
N SER A 18 -2.40 -29.47 5.23
CA SER A 18 -3.73 -28.93 5.62
C SER A 18 -3.94 -28.52 7.09
N VAL A 19 -4.80 -27.52 7.35
CA VAL A 19 -5.96 -27.62 8.30
C VAL A 19 -7.09 -26.64 7.92
N VAL A 20 -8.32 -27.16 7.95
CA VAL A 20 -9.64 -26.54 7.74
C VAL A 20 -10.19 -25.90 9.02
N GLY A 21 -10.91 -24.77 8.93
CA GLY A 21 -12.21 -24.62 9.60
C GLY A 21 -12.45 -23.47 10.60
N TYR A 22 -13.67 -22.91 10.49
CA TYR A 22 -14.47 -22.11 11.44
C TYR A 22 -14.10 -20.62 11.62
N LEU A 23 -15.00 -19.62 11.61
CA LEU A 23 -16.38 -19.58 12.14
C LEU A 23 -17.15 -18.35 11.59
N ILE A 24 -18.34 -18.55 11.02
CA ILE A 24 -19.41 -17.53 10.86
C ILE A 24 -20.44 -17.81 11.97
N ALA A 25 -20.69 -16.84 12.87
CA ALA A 25 -21.90 -16.75 13.71
C ALA A 25 -21.93 -15.34 14.36
N GLN A 26 -22.81 -14.44 13.90
CA GLN A 26 -24.14 -14.11 14.45
C GLN A 26 -24.20 -13.18 15.70
N ILE A 27 -24.52 -11.91 15.42
CA ILE A 27 -25.54 -11.01 16.03
C ILE A 27 -25.62 -10.89 17.58
N ARG A 28 -25.42 -9.66 18.13
CA ARG A 28 -26.43 -8.84 18.86
C ARG A 28 -25.87 -7.51 19.46
N PRO A 29 -26.73 -6.54 19.85
CA PRO A 29 -26.54 -5.11 19.58
C PRO A 29 -26.18 -4.23 20.80
N THR A 30 -25.83 -2.98 20.49
CA THR A 30 -25.94 -1.76 21.30
C THR A 30 -25.25 -1.73 22.66
N ILE A 31 -24.07 -1.11 22.70
CA ILE A 31 -23.72 -0.18 23.78
C ILE A 31 -23.20 1.11 23.12
N PHE A 32 -24.02 2.15 23.22
CA PHE A 32 -23.65 3.53 22.92
C PHE A 32 -22.73 4.00 24.05
N LEU A 33 -21.42 4.00 23.81
CA LEU A 33 -20.44 4.66 24.66
C LEU A 33 -20.08 6.01 24.03
N PRO A 34 -19.96 7.08 24.83
CA PRO A 34 -19.67 8.41 24.31
C PRO A 34 -18.31 8.41 23.62
N LEU A 35 -18.31 8.91 22.39
CA LEU A 35 -17.13 9.21 21.58
C LEU A 35 -16.18 10.10 22.40
N ILE A 36 -15.14 9.49 22.98
CA ILE A 36 -13.90 10.21 23.26
C ILE A 36 -13.29 10.45 21.89
N GLU A 37 -13.35 11.69 21.42
CA GLU A 37 -12.74 12.16 20.17
C GLU A 37 -11.25 11.80 20.16
N TYR A 38 -10.93 10.68 19.53
CA TYR A 38 -9.58 10.31 19.21
C TYR A 38 -9.17 11.12 17.98
N SER A 39 -8.76 12.38 18.19
CA SER A 39 -8.13 13.23 17.18
C SER A 39 -6.72 12.71 16.84
N GLN A 40 -6.68 11.53 16.22
CA GLN A 40 -5.70 11.26 15.18
C GLN A 40 -6.33 11.81 13.90
N SER A 41 -5.63 12.68 13.18
CA SER A 41 -6.05 13.05 11.82
C SER A 41 -5.93 11.80 10.95
N MET A 42 -6.96 10.96 11.00
CA MET A 42 -7.20 9.91 10.03
C MET A 42 -7.54 10.67 8.76
N ILE A 43 -6.65 10.62 7.78
CA ILE A 43 -6.95 11.13 6.46
C ILE A 43 -8.27 10.49 6.00
N GLU A 44 -9.17 11.33 5.50
CA GLU A 44 -10.45 10.89 5.01
C GLU A 44 -10.27 10.16 3.68
N ARG A 45 -11.04 9.08 3.50
CA ARG A 45 -11.03 8.28 2.27
C ARG A 45 -11.18 9.14 1.02
N GLU A 46 -12.09 10.11 1.06
CA GLU A 46 -12.35 11.02 -0.07
C GLU A 46 -11.13 11.86 -0.44
N LYS A 47 -10.33 12.30 0.54
CA LYS A 47 -9.08 13.02 0.25
C LYS A 47 -8.05 12.16 -0.48
N ILE A 48 -8.07 10.85 -0.26
CA ILE A 48 -7.23 9.92 -1.04
C ILE A 48 -7.80 9.75 -2.45
N LYS A 49 -9.13 9.61 -2.61
CA LYS A 49 -9.78 9.52 -3.93
C LYS A 49 -9.51 10.77 -4.78
N ASP A 50 -9.58 11.96 -4.18
CA ASP A 50 -9.36 13.26 -4.84
C ASP A 50 -7.96 13.40 -5.47
N VAL A 51 -6.96 12.67 -4.96
CA VAL A 51 -5.58 12.74 -5.45
C VAL A 51 -5.18 11.56 -6.34
N LEU A 52 -6.06 10.60 -6.58
CA LEU A 52 -5.76 9.50 -7.53
C LEU A 52 -5.44 10.00 -8.95
N PRO A 53 -6.13 11.02 -9.51
CA PRO A 53 -5.82 11.52 -10.85
C PRO A 53 -4.36 12.03 -10.99
N VAL A 54 -3.73 12.45 -9.89
CA VAL A 54 -2.32 12.88 -9.88
C VAL A 54 -1.40 11.80 -10.44
N PHE A 55 -1.65 10.52 -10.13
CA PHE A 55 -0.81 9.42 -10.62
C PHE A 55 -0.89 9.22 -12.14
N LEU A 56 -2.03 9.56 -12.75
CA LEU A 56 -2.17 9.54 -14.21
C LEU A 56 -1.55 10.79 -14.84
N GLU A 57 -1.82 11.97 -14.29
CA GLU A 57 -1.28 13.25 -14.77
C GLU A 57 0.26 13.29 -14.68
N TYR A 58 0.84 12.72 -13.61
CA TYR A 58 2.27 12.71 -13.32
C TYR A 58 2.91 11.33 -13.55
N LYS A 59 2.33 10.49 -14.41
CA LYS A 59 2.82 9.11 -14.64
C LYS A 59 4.30 9.02 -15.03
N ASP A 60 4.81 10.00 -15.78
CA ASP A 60 6.19 10.06 -16.25
C ASP A 60 7.14 10.85 -15.31
N HIS A 61 6.62 11.27 -14.14
CA HIS A 61 7.37 12.05 -13.14
C HIS A 61 7.84 11.17 -11.98
N SER A 62 8.74 11.72 -11.17
CA SER A 62 9.27 11.04 -10.00
C SER A 62 8.24 11.00 -8.86
N ASP A 63 8.41 10.06 -7.93
CA ASP A 63 7.61 10.00 -6.70
C ASP A 63 7.71 11.30 -5.86
N SER A 64 8.84 12.03 -5.95
CA SER A 64 8.98 13.34 -5.29
C SER A 64 8.03 14.36 -5.91
N ASP A 65 7.91 14.38 -7.24
CA ASP A 65 7.01 15.31 -7.94
C ASP A 65 5.54 14.98 -7.63
N ILE A 66 5.20 13.68 -7.54
CA ILE A 66 3.88 13.22 -7.11
C ILE A 66 3.59 13.65 -5.67
N THR A 67 4.55 13.45 -4.76
CA THR A 67 4.43 13.87 -3.36
C THR A 67 4.22 15.38 -3.24
N ASP A 68 4.98 16.17 -4.00
CA ASP A 68 4.83 17.62 -4.03
C ASP A 68 3.45 17.99 -4.59
N ARG A 69 3.00 17.35 -5.67
CA ARG A 69 1.68 17.60 -6.25
C ARG A 69 0.56 17.27 -5.26
N ILE A 70 0.59 16.13 -4.59
CA ILE A 70 -0.40 15.75 -3.56
C ILE A 70 -0.41 16.77 -2.41
N THR A 71 0.76 17.31 -2.03
CA THR A 71 0.84 18.37 -1.01
C THR A 71 0.14 19.66 -1.47
N HIS A 72 0.22 20.02 -2.76
CA HIS A 72 -0.52 21.16 -3.31
C HIS A 72 -2.05 20.95 -3.32
N HIS A 73 -2.53 19.70 -3.23
CA HIS A 73 -3.94 19.37 -3.02
C HIS A 73 -4.39 19.50 -1.55
N GLY A 74 -3.52 20.01 -0.66
CA GLY A 74 -3.86 20.35 0.72
C GLY A 74 -3.62 19.23 1.74
N LEU A 75 -2.99 18.13 1.32
CA LEU A 75 -2.53 17.07 2.23
C LEU A 75 -1.20 17.46 2.87
N SER A 76 -0.95 16.99 4.09
CA SER A 76 0.35 17.18 4.72
C SER A 76 1.43 16.39 3.98
N PHE A 77 2.68 16.87 4.05
CA PHE A 77 3.82 16.18 3.44
C PHE A 77 3.94 14.70 3.87
N GLY A 78 3.65 14.39 5.14
CA GLY A 78 3.71 13.01 5.64
C GLY A 78 2.56 12.12 5.17
N GLU A 79 1.42 12.70 4.80
CA GLU A 79 0.33 11.99 4.12
C GLU A 79 0.67 11.79 2.66
N ALA A 80 1.17 12.83 1.98
CA ALA A 80 1.58 12.78 0.58
C ALA A 80 2.67 11.73 0.33
N GLU A 81 3.70 11.67 1.17
CA GLU A 81 4.74 10.63 1.08
C GLU A 81 4.17 9.22 1.25
N ARG A 82 3.26 9.02 2.21
CA ARG A 82 2.61 7.72 2.42
C ARG A 82 1.70 7.35 1.25
N ILE A 83 1.00 8.31 0.67
CA ILE A 83 0.15 8.06 -0.49
C ILE A 83 1.02 7.65 -1.68
N SER A 84 2.07 8.42 -1.98
CA SER A 84 3.02 8.10 -3.05
C SER A 84 3.67 6.73 -2.87
N ALA A 85 4.04 6.36 -1.64
CA ALA A 85 4.68 5.07 -1.35
C ALA A 85 3.70 3.89 -1.38
N PHE A 86 2.54 4.03 -0.72
CA PHE A 86 1.69 2.89 -0.37
C PHE A 86 0.57 2.62 -1.35
N LEU A 87 0.05 3.61 -2.09
CA LEU A 87 -0.98 3.37 -3.10
C LEU A 87 -0.50 2.40 -4.18
N PRO A 88 0.68 2.58 -4.80
CA PRO A 88 1.18 1.63 -5.79
C PRO A 88 1.18 0.19 -5.27
N SER A 89 1.74 -0.05 -4.08
CA SER A 89 1.79 -1.40 -3.48
C SER A 89 0.41 -1.94 -3.13
N ALA A 90 -0.51 -1.13 -2.59
CA ALA A 90 -1.87 -1.55 -2.27
C ALA A 90 -2.66 -1.94 -3.54
N PHE A 91 -2.65 -1.07 -4.55
CA PHE A 91 -3.36 -1.29 -5.82
C PHE A 91 -2.81 -2.52 -6.55
N CYS A 92 -1.48 -2.64 -6.59
CA CYS A 92 -0.79 -3.77 -7.21
C CYS A 92 -1.19 -5.10 -6.56
N ARG A 93 -1.26 -5.15 -5.23
CA ARG A 93 -1.65 -6.37 -4.49
C ARG A 93 -3.08 -6.81 -4.77
N ILE A 94 -4.01 -5.87 -5.01
CA ILE A 94 -5.38 -6.22 -5.42
C ILE A 94 -5.38 -6.96 -6.76
N VAL A 95 -4.76 -6.38 -7.79
CA VAL A 95 -4.80 -6.98 -9.14
C VAL A 95 -3.96 -8.24 -9.23
N LEU A 96 -2.78 -8.27 -8.62
CA LEU A 96 -1.91 -9.44 -8.65
C LEU A 96 -2.47 -10.56 -7.78
N GLY A 97 -3.08 -10.26 -6.62
CA GLY A 97 -3.70 -11.26 -5.76
C GLY A 97 -4.95 -11.89 -6.37
N ASP A 98 -5.69 -11.15 -7.21
CA ASP A 98 -6.82 -11.71 -7.97
C ASP A 98 -6.38 -12.60 -9.14
N LYS A 99 -5.26 -12.26 -9.78
CA LYS A 99 -4.81 -12.92 -11.02
C LYS A 99 -3.76 -14.01 -10.84
N LEU A 100 -3.01 -13.97 -9.75
CA LEU A 100 -1.83 -14.81 -9.54
C LEU A 100 -1.84 -15.42 -8.14
N GLU A 101 -1.47 -16.69 -8.06
CA GLU A 101 -1.19 -17.36 -6.79
C GLU A 101 0.18 -16.90 -6.27
N LEU A 102 0.23 -15.71 -5.68
CA LEU A 102 1.44 -15.11 -5.11
C LEU A 102 1.26 -14.80 -3.63
N ASP A 103 2.29 -15.12 -2.84
CA ASP A 103 2.37 -14.73 -1.44
C ASP A 103 3.01 -13.35 -1.30
N PHE A 104 2.30 -12.44 -0.63
CA PHE A 104 2.78 -11.10 -0.35
C PHE A 104 3.28 -10.97 1.09
N PRO A 105 4.40 -10.28 1.32
CA PRO A 105 4.86 -10.00 2.67
C PRO A 105 3.93 -8.99 3.34
N ASN A 106 3.60 -9.24 4.62
CA ASN A 106 2.79 -8.33 5.44
C ASN A 106 3.58 -7.15 6.02
N THR A 107 4.86 -7.05 5.67
CA THR A 107 5.81 -6.06 6.15
C THR A 107 6.53 -5.34 5.01
N TYR A 108 7.12 -4.20 5.36
CA TYR A 108 7.97 -3.39 4.49
C TYR A 108 9.24 -2.92 5.21
N LYS A 109 10.23 -2.49 4.44
CA LYS A 109 11.49 -1.91 4.92
C LYS A 109 11.60 -0.46 4.48
N VAL A 110 12.37 0.32 5.24
CA VAL A 110 12.68 1.72 4.90
C VAL A 110 14.19 1.86 4.89
N GLU A 111 14.73 2.45 3.82
CA GLU A 111 16.16 2.72 3.71
C GLU A 111 16.66 3.53 4.92
N GLY A 112 17.82 3.13 5.46
CA GLY A 112 18.44 3.80 6.60
C GLY A 112 17.73 3.57 7.93
N LYS A 113 16.74 2.65 7.99
CA LYS A 113 16.08 2.26 9.24
C LYS A 113 16.21 0.77 9.48
N GLU A 114 16.45 0.42 10.73
CA GLU A 114 16.48 -0.98 11.15
C GLU A 114 15.07 -1.53 11.33
N GLY A 115 14.93 -2.83 11.05
CA GLY A 115 13.70 -3.59 11.23
C GLY A 115 12.74 -3.55 10.04
N GLU A 116 11.66 -4.30 10.19
CA GLU A 116 10.53 -4.34 9.28
C GLU A 116 9.30 -3.71 9.96
N TYR A 117 8.47 -3.06 9.15
CA TYR A 117 7.27 -2.35 9.58
C TYR A 117 6.05 -3.06 9.02
N ALA A 118 5.00 -3.23 9.83
CA ALA A 118 3.80 -3.93 9.38
C ALA A 118 2.89 -2.99 8.59
N TYR A 119 2.41 -3.45 7.44
CA TYR A 119 1.41 -2.70 6.66
C TYR A 119 0.10 -2.49 7.42
N SER A 120 -0.25 -3.40 8.34
CA SER A 120 -1.44 -3.31 9.20
C SER A 120 -1.41 -2.09 10.15
N GLU A 121 -0.22 -1.56 10.44
CA GLU A 121 -0.02 -0.37 11.28
C GLU A 121 -0.16 0.94 10.49
N GLU A 122 -0.22 0.91 9.16
CA GLU A 122 -0.29 2.10 8.30
C GLU A 122 -1.75 2.40 7.88
N PRO A 123 -2.38 3.48 8.41
CA PRO A 123 -3.78 3.80 8.09
C PRO A 123 -4.02 4.09 6.60
N ILE A 124 -3.09 4.79 5.95
CA ILE A 124 -3.18 5.12 4.52
C ILE A 124 -3.12 3.86 3.66
N TYR A 125 -2.27 2.89 4.02
CA TYR A 125 -2.19 1.63 3.30
C TYR A 125 -3.51 0.86 3.39
N LYS A 126 -4.11 0.78 4.59
CA LYS A 126 -5.41 0.11 4.78
C LYS A 126 -6.51 0.76 3.95
N LEU A 127 -6.62 2.09 3.99
CA LEU A 127 -7.58 2.82 3.15
C LEU A 127 -7.31 2.60 1.65
N ALA A 128 -6.04 2.54 1.25
CA ALA A 128 -5.68 2.31 -0.14
C ALA A 128 -6.08 0.91 -0.63
N ILE A 129 -6.00 -0.13 0.22
CA ILE A 129 -6.52 -1.47 -0.10
C ILE A 129 -8.02 -1.44 -0.34
N ASP A 130 -8.77 -0.76 0.54
CA ASP A 130 -10.23 -0.64 0.40
C ASP A 130 -10.62 0.13 -0.87
N ILE A 131 -9.94 1.24 -1.16
CA ILE A 131 -10.15 2.05 -2.38
C ILE A 131 -9.79 1.23 -3.63
N ALA A 132 -8.64 0.57 -3.64
CA ALA A 132 -8.19 -0.24 -4.76
C ALA A 132 -9.18 -1.38 -5.07
N SER A 133 -9.69 -2.05 -4.02
CA SER A 133 -10.68 -3.11 -4.17
C SER A 133 -11.99 -2.58 -4.76
N GLU A 134 -12.48 -1.42 -4.29
CA GLU A 134 -13.67 -0.79 -4.85
C GLU A 134 -13.49 -0.45 -6.33
N ILE A 135 -12.39 0.24 -6.67
CA ILE A 135 -12.13 0.66 -8.05
C ILE A 135 -11.99 -0.54 -8.98
N TYR A 136 -11.22 -1.56 -8.56
CA TYR A 136 -10.93 -2.74 -9.38
C TYR A 136 -12.21 -3.49 -9.80
N HIS A 137 -13.20 -3.57 -8.92
CA HIS A 137 -14.42 -4.33 -9.16
C HIS A 137 -15.59 -3.48 -9.70
N ASN A 138 -15.67 -2.20 -9.33
CA ASN A 138 -16.89 -1.40 -9.50
C ASN A 138 -16.74 -0.13 -10.34
N GLU A 139 -15.52 0.36 -10.60
CA GLU A 139 -15.30 1.66 -11.27
C GLU A 139 -14.40 1.49 -12.53
N PRO A 140 -14.86 0.76 -13.58
CA PRO A 140 -14.05 0.50 -14.79
C PRO A 140 -13.63 1.77 -15.53
N GLU A 141 -14.36 2.87 -15.38
CA GLU A 141 -14.01 4.19 -15.92
C GLU A 141 -12.71 4.76 -15.33
N LEU A 142 -12.26 4.28 -14.16
CA LEU A 142 -11.00 4.66 -13.54
C LEU A 142 -9.83 3.73 -13.90
N ALA A 143 -10.01 2.82 -14.87
CA ALA A 143 -8.98 1.83 -15.23
C ALA A 143 -7.61 2.46 -15.58
N ASP A 144 -7.59 3.61 -16.28
CA ASP A 144 -6.33 4.27 -16.63
C ASP A 144 -5.59 4.84 -15.41
N ILE A 145 -6.34 5.39 -14.45
CA ILE A 145 -5.80 5.85 -13.16
C ILE A 145 -5.32 4.65 -12.34
N PHE A 146 -6.11 3.58 -12.29
CA PHE A 146 -5.72 2.35 -11.59
C PHE A 146 -4.41 1.78 -12.14
N ASN A 147 -4.30 1.67 -13.47
CA ASN A 147 -3.10 1.17 -14.14
C ASN A 147 -1.88 2.08 -13.94
N SER A 148 -2.07 3.41 -13.96
CA SER A 148 -0.97 4.35 -13.70
C SER A 148 -0.43 4.24 -12.27
N ILE A 149 -1.28 3.88 -11.29
CA ILE A 149 -0.85 3.61 -9.92
C ILE A 149 -0.13 2.26 -9.82
N VAL A 150 -0.73 1.18 -10.35
CA VAL A 150 -0.17 -0.18 -10.28
C VAL A 150 1.22 -0.26 -10.89
N THR A 151 1.41 0.33 -12.08
CA THR A 151 2.66 0.20 -12.84
C THR A 151 3.87 0.86 -12.16
N ARG A 152 3.65 1.66 -11.11
CA ARG A 152 4.71 2.27 -10.29
C ARG A 152 5.19 1.38 -9.14
N SER A 153 4.43 0.33 -8.81
CA SER A 153 4.76 -0.57 -7.70
C SER A 153 6.05 -1.34 -7.97
N ALA A 154 6.88 -1.49 -6.93
CA ALA A 154 8.01 -2.40 -6.97
C ALA A 154 7.56 -3.84 -7.21
N GLU A 155 6.45 -4.26 -6.58
CA GLU A 155 5.86 -5.60 -6.76
C GLU A 155 5.49 -5.85 -8.22
N PHE A 156 4.83 -4.89 -8.87
CA PHE A 156 4.47 -5.00 -10.29
C PHE A 156 5.73 -5.14 -11.15
N ASN A 157 6.74 -4.31 -10.91
CA ASN A 157 7.99 -4.35 -11.64
C ASN A 157 8.73 -5.68 -11.47
N ALA A 158 8.76 -6.24 -10.27
CA ALA A 158 9.39 -7.54 -10.00
C ALA A 158 8.67 -8.68 -10.74
N VAL A 159 7.33 -8.72 -10.68
CA VAL A 159 6.51 -9.69 -11.39
C VAL A 159 6.68 -9.56 -12.91
N ASN A 160 6.57 -8.34 -13.45
CA ASN A 160 6.74 -8.08 -14.87
C ASN A 160 8.12 -8.50 -15.37
N GLN A 161 9.18 -8.22 -14.61
CA GLN A 161 10.54 -8.67 -14.95
C GLN A 161 10.69 -10.19 -14.94
N ALA A 162 10.08 -10.89 -13.99
CA ALA A 162 10.13 -12.35 -13.92
C ALA A 162 9.37 -13.00 -15.10
N LEU A 163 8.17 -12.49 -15.41
CA LEU A 163 7.38 -12.95 -16.56
C LEU A 163 8.09 -12.72 -17.89
N ASN A 164 8.70 -11.55 -18.09
CA ASN A 164 9.46 -11.24 -19.31
C ASN A 164 10.71 -12.13 -19.49
N LYS A 165 11.21 -12.74 -18.40
CA LYS A 165 12.30 -13.73 -18.43
C LYS A 165 11.79 -15.16 -18.65
N GLY A 166 10.48 -15.37 -18.81
CA GLY A 166 9.86 -16.68 -18.93
C GLY A 166 9.83 -17.46 -17.62
N SER A 167 9.93 -16.79 -16.47
CA SER A 167 9.88 -17.46 -15.16
C SER A 167 8.45 -17.90 -14.85
N GLU A 168 8.30 -19.11 -14.31
CA GLU A 168 7.07 -19.56 -13.67
C GLU A 168 6.96 -18.91 -12.28
N ILE A 169 5.91 -18.12 -12.06
CA ILE A 169 5.72 -17.34 -10.82
C ILE A 169 4.59 -17.87 -9.93
N THR A 170 3.79 -18.83 -10.39
CA THR A 170 2.72 -19.46 -9.60
C THR A 170 3.30 -20.11 -8.33
N GLY A 171 2.69 -19.83 -7.18
CA GLY A 171 3.18 -20.27 -5.87
C GLY A 171 4.45 -19.56 -5.41
N GLY A 172 4.85 -18.47 -6.08
CA GLY A 172 6.00 -17.66 -5.70
C GLY A 172 5.70 -16.72 -4.54
N SER A 173 6.74 -16.32 -3.80
CA SER A 173 6.64 -15.34 -2.73
C SER A 173 7.46 -14.10 -3.04
N LEU A 174 6.87 -12.93 -2.82
CA LEU A 174 7.55 -11.64 -2.92
C LEU A 174 8.30 -11.32 -1.62
N GLN A 175 9.48 -10.72 -1.76
CA GLN A 175 10.25 -10.20 -0.63
C GLN A 175 9.70 -8.86 -0.14
N ALA A 176 9.95 -8.54 1.14
CA ALA A 176 9.51 -7.28 1.73
C ALA A 176 9.99 -6.07 0.91
N THR A 177 9.03 -5.25 0.49
CA THR A 177 9.25 -4.04 -0.28
C THR A 177 10.12 -3.06 0.52
N THR A 178 11.23 -2.60 -0.07
CA THR A 178 12.11 -1.59 0.55
C THR A 178 11.84 -0.22 -0.08
N TYR A 179 11.44 0.75 0.74
CA TYR A 179 11.17 2.13 0.31
C TYR A 179 12.41 3.01 0.53
N PHE A 180 12.84 3.73 -0.50
CA PHE A 180 14.04 4.58 -0.49
C PHE A 180 13.66 6.07 -0.55
N GLY A 181 14.40 6.91 0.17
CA GLY A 181 14.28 8.37 0.17
C GLY A 181 13.00 8.99 0.77
N TYR A 182 12.07 8.18 1.31
CA TYR A 182 10.89 8.66 2.03
C TYR A 182 11.23 9.07 3.48
N LYS A 183 10.97 10.32 3.85
CA LYS A 183 11.47 10.92 5.11
C LYS A 183 10.58 10.65 6.32
N THR A 184 9.30 10.35 6.11
CA THR A 184 8.30 10.17 7.17
C THR A 184 7.88 8.72 7.40
N LEU A 185 8.27 7.80 6.51
CA LEU A 185 8.03 6.35 6.64
C LEU A 185 8.88 5.76 7.76
N GLY A 186 8.41 4.68 8.39
CA GLY A 186 9.13 3.97 9.47
C GLY A 186 9.40 4.82 10.72
N LYS A 187 8.68 5.93 10.92
CA LYS A 187 8.67 6.66 12.19
C LYS A 187 7.54 6.07 13.01
N LYS A 188 7.84 5.32 14.08
CA LYS A 188 6.82 4.95 15.07
C LYS A 188 6.14 6.25 15.51
N ARG A 189 4.83 6.39 15.32
CA ARG A 189 4.05 7.50 15.88
C ARG A 189 4.13 7.39 17.41
N SER A 190 5.22 7.91 17.99
CA SER A 190 5.42 7.90 19.42
C SER A 190 4.37 8.80 20.04
N LEU A 191 3.57 8.25 20.96
CA LEU A 191 2.60 8.99 21.80
C LEU A 191 3.23 10.21 22.51
N LEU A 192 4.56 10.27 22.60
CA LEU A 192 5.30 11.34 23.28
C LEU A 192 5.65 12.55 22.41
N SER A 193 5.48 12.51 21.08
CA SER A 193 5.79 13.69 20.23
C SER A 193 4.71 14.79 20.29
N ARG A 194 3.64 14.60 21.08
CA ARG A 194 2.54 15.56 21.27
C ARG A 194 2.59 16.31 22.61
N ILE A 195 3.48 15.93 23.53
CA ILE A 195 3.59 16.56 24.86
C ILE A 195 4.68 17.67 24.89
N PHE A 196 5.58 17.69 23.90
CA PHE A 196 6.70 18.64 23.85
C PHE A 196 6.85 19.36 22.49
N GLY A 197 5.74 19.59 21.77
CA GLY A 197 5.70 20.38 20.54
C GLY A 197 4.97 21.69 20.73
#